data_AF-A0A1E3L6M2-F1
#
_entry.id   AF-A0A1E3L6M2-F1
#
_cell.length_a   1.000
_cell.length_b   1.000
_cell.length_c   1.000
_cell.angle_alpha   90.00
_cell.angle_beta   90.00
_cell.angle_gamma   90.00
#
_symmetry.space_group_name_H-M   'P 1'
#
loop_
_entity.id
_entity.type
_entity.pdbx_description
1 polymer ?
#
loop_
_entity_poly.entity_id
_entity_poly.type
_entity_poly.pdbx_seq_one_letter_code
_entity_poly.pdbx_strand_id
1 'polypeptide(L)'
;MTVRYPSNITLIEKEFRHIITDLRDGDGSGLMSSLSFQRYTIVFVDGGKLRITERISKGIIDYSYYDWEQSEGRIIKFHSEPHPDDPKYQTLTEPHHIHPPDEAKLHNLTRYSNFYHQELPAILELIFIHMMSKETL
;
A
#
# COMPACT_ATOMS: atom_id res chain seq x y z
N MET A 1 -7.03 1.14 -19.27
CA MET A 1 -6.64 0.37 -18.08
C MET A 1 -5.23 -0.14 -18.28
N THR A 2 -4.31 0.30 -17.43
CA THR A 2 -2.93 -0.21 -17.42
C THR A 2 -2.95 -1.61 -16.82
N VAL A 3 -2.34 -2.58 -17.50
CA VAL A 3 -2.22 -3.96 -16.98
C VAL A 3 -1.21 -3.93 -15.83
N ARG A 4 -1.63 -4.34 -14.62
CA ARG A 4 -0.76 -4.40 -13.43
C ARG A 4 -0.27 -5.83 -13.22
N TYR A 5 1.02 -6.08 -13.36
CA TYR A 5 1.59 -7.39 -13.05
C TYR A 5 1.76 -7.56 -11.53
N PRO A 6 1.79 -8.80 -11.00
CA PRO A 6 2.13 -9.06 -9.61
C PRO A 6 3.42 -8.36 -9.24
N SER A 7 3.51 -7.82 -8.02
CA SER A 7 4.75 -7.18 -7.58
C SER A 7 5.91 -8.17 -7.66
N ASN A 8 7.03 -7.71 -8.23
CA ASN A 8 8.28 -8.46 -8.16
C ASN A 8 8.96 -8.07 -6.84
N ILE A 9 8.45 -8.61 -5.74
CA ILE A 9 8.90 -8.23 -4.40
C ILE A 9 10.41 -8.36 -4.22
N THR A 10 11.04 -9.35 -4.86
CA THR A 10 12.50 -9.55 -4.84
C THR A 10 13.25 -8.41 -5.53
N LEU A 11 12.74 -7.92 -6.67
CA LEU A 11 13.33 -6.76 -7.34
C LEU A 11 13.17 -5.50 -6.48
N ILE A 12 11.98 -5.31 -5.92
CA ILE A 12 11.65 -4.17 -5.06
C ILE A 12 12.53 -4.16 -3.81
N GLU A 13 12.69 -5.31 -3.15
CA GLU A 13 13.58 -5.47 -2.00
C GLU A 13 15.02 -5.06 -2.37
N LYS A 14 15.50 -5.46 -3.55
CA LYS A 14 16.84 -5.10 -4.01
C LYS A 14 16.99 -3.60 -4.27
N GLU A 15 16.02 -2.97 -4.92
CA GLU A 15 16.06 -1.54 -5.25
C GLU A 15 15.94 -0.65 -4.01
N PHE A 16 15.06 -1.02 -3.08
CA PHE A 16 14.80 -0.27 -1.85
C PHE A 16 15.55 -0.81 -0.63
N ARG A 17 16.53 -1.70 -0.81
CA ARG A 17 17.30 -2.33 0.28
C ARG A 17 17.89 -1.33 1.27
N HIS A 18 18.24 -0.15 0.81
CA HIS A 18 18.84 0.91 1.61
C HIS A 18 17.88 1.51 2.65
N ILE A 19 16.57 1.37 2.49
CA ILE A 19 15.56 1.80 3.49
C ILE A 19 14.83 0.65 4.18
N ILE A 20 15.05 -0.59 3.74
CA ILE A 20 14.38 -1.78 4.29
C ILE A 20 15.30 -2.45 5.32
N THR A 21 14.78 -2.62 6.53
CA THR A 21 15.45 -3.41 7.59
C THR A 21 15.02 -4.86 7.58
N ASP A 22 13.77 -5.15 7.24
CA ASP A 22 13.21 -6.50 7.25
C ASP A 22 12.08 -6.64 6.23
N LEU A 23 11.92 -7.84 5.67
CA LEU A 23 10.86 -8.21 4.75
C LEU A 23 10.28 -9.57 5.16
N ARG A 24 8.99 -9.59 5.48
CA ARG A 24 8.30 -10.77 6.00
C ARG A 24 7.16 -11.18 5.09
N ASP A 25 6.91 -12.49 5.00
CA ASP A 25 5.65 -12.99 4.44
C ASP A 25 4.50 -12.74 5.42
N GLY A 26 3.39 -12.25 4.90
CA GLY A 26 2.18 -11.87 5.65
C GLY A 26 1.99 -10.37 5.81
N ASP A 27 0.73 -9.97 6.01
CA ASP A 27 0.27 -8.56 6.09
C ASP A 27 -0.16 -8.15 7.50
N GLY A 28 0.22 -8.93 8.52
CA GLY A 28 -0.17 -8.70 9.91
C GLY A 28 -1.55 -9.26 10.30
N SER A 29 -2.34 -9.78 9.36
CA SER A 29 -3.60 -10.49 9.65
C SER A 29 -3.40 -11.93 10.16
N GLY A 30 -2.16 -12.44 10.14
CA GLY A 30 -1.83 -13.85 10.38
C GLY A 30 -1.96 -14.74 9.14
N LEU A 31 -2.41 -14.19 8.01
CA LEU A 31 -2.43 -14.88 6.72
C LEU A 31 -1.10 -14.70 5.99
N MET A 32 -0.62 -15.79 5.38
CA MET A 32 0.59 -15.80 4.54
C MET A 32 0.25 -15.67 3.05
N SER A 33 1.27 -15.53 2.22
CA SER A 33 1.14 -15.56 0.77
C SER A 33 0.60 -16.90 0.26
N SER A 34 -0.06 -16.85 -0.89
CA SER A 34 -0.71 -17.98 -1.56
C SER A 34 -0.76 -17.73 -3.07
N LEU A 35 -1.26 -18.70 -3.85
CA LEU A 35 -1.36 -18.55 -5.31
C LEU A 35 -2.24 -17.36 -5.74
N SER A 36 -3.29 -17.05 -4.97
CA SER A 36 -4.25 -15.97 -5.30
C SER A 36 -4.01 -14.68 -4.54
N PHE A 37 -3.07 -14.66 -3.58
CA PHE A 37 -2.77 -13.49 -2.78
C PHE A 37 -1.29 -13.45 -2.41
N GLN A 38 -0.61 -12.37 -2.78
CA GLN A 38 0.72 -12.05 -2.27
C GLN A 38 0.58 -11.14 -1.05
N ARG A 39 1.28 -11.46 0.03
CA ARG A 39 1.22 -10.72 1.30
C ARG A 39 2.61 -10.48 1.84
N TYR A 40 2.94 -9.23 2.13
CA TYR A 40 4.24 -8.88 2.69
C TYR A 40 4.15 -7.79 3.74
N THR A 41 5.08 -7.81 4.68
CA THR A 41 5.33 -6.70 5.58
C THR A 41 6.77 -6.25 5.40
N ILE A 42 6.96 -5.03 4.91
CA ILE A 42 8.24 -4.35 4.88
C ILE A 42 8.38 -3.56 6.18
N VAL A 43 9.51 -3.71 6.87
CA VAL A 43 9.91 -2.88 8.00
C VAL A 43 11.03 -1.94 7.54
N PHE A 44 10.83 -0.64 7.71
CA PHE A 44 11.77 0.39 7.28
C PHE A 44 12.79 0.73 8.39
N VAL A 45 13.90 1.37 8.00
CA VAL A 45 14.98 1.76 8.93
C VAL A 45 14.55 2.77 10.00
N ASP A 46 13.48 3.54 9.78
CA ASP A 46 12.91 4.43 10.79
C ASP A 46 11.93 3.72 11.75
N GLY A 47 11.72 2.41 11.56
CA GLY A 47 10.76 1.61 12.32
C GLY A 47 9.33 1.60 11.76
N GLY A 48 9.06 2.38 10.71
CA GLY A 48 7.80 2.34 9.97
C GLY A 48 7.57 0.98 9.30
N LYS A 49 6.33 0.71 8.91
CA LYS A 49 5.94 -0.57 8.28
C LYS A 49 5.02 -0.33 7.09
N LEU A 50 5.25 -1.06 6.00
CA LEU A 50 4.30 -1.17 4.89
C LEU A 50 3.76 -2.60 4.84
N ARG A 51 2.46 -2.75 5.09
CA ARG A 51 1.73 -4.01 4.91
C ARG A 51 1.13 -4.04 3.52
N ILE A 52 1.35 -5.14 2.82
CA ILE A 52 1.04 -5.32 1.41
C ILE A 52 0.14 -6.53 1.27
N THR A 53 -0.98 -6.35 0.57
CA THR A 53 -1.86 -7.43 0.14
C THR A 53 -2.20 -7.21 -1.33
N GLU A 54 -1.87 -8.16 -2.20
CA GLU A 54 -2.20 -8.10 -3.63
C GLU A 54 -2.98 -9.34 -4.03
N ARG A 55 -4.22 -9.16 -4.49
CA ARG A 55 -4.98 -10.27 -5.07
C ARG A 55 -4.52 -10.51 -6.49
N ILE A 56 -4.09 -11.73 -6.77
CA ILE A 56 -3.64 -12.13 -8.10
C ILE A 56 -4.76 -12.89 -8.81
N SER A 57 -5.12 -12.43 -10.00
CA SER A 57 -6.09 -13.07 -10.88
C SER A 57 -5.52 -13.11 -12.29
N LYS A 58 -5.49 -14.28 -12.92
CA LYS A 58 -4.98 -14.45 -14.31
C LYS A 58 -3.58 -13.86 -14.53
N GLY A 59 -2.71 -13.93 -13.51
CA GLY A 59 -1.33 -13.43 -13.59
C GLY A 59 -1.19 -11.91 -13.56
N ILE A 60 -2.23 -11.19 -13.12
CA ILE A 60 -2.23 -9.74 -12.90
C ILE A 60 -2.77 -9.42 -11.50
N ILE A 61 -2.45 -8.22 -10.98
CA ILE A 61 -3.06 -7.69 -9.76
C ILE A 61 -4.49 -7.25 -10.09
N ASP A 62 -5.46 -7.90 -9.46
CA ASP A 62 -6.87 -7.54 -9.53
C ASP A 62 -7.16 -6.33 -8.65
N TYR A 63 -6.75 -6.41 -7.38
CA TYR A 63 -6.73 -5.29 -6.45
C TYR A 63 -5.59 -5.41 -5.43
N SER A 64 -5.25 -4.30 -4.78
CA SER A 64 -4.20 -4.21 -3.78
C SER A 64 -4.59 -3.36 -2.58
N TYR A 65 -4.09 -3.75 -1.40
CA TYR A 65 -4.09 -2.97 -0.17
C TYR A 65 -2.64 -2.71 0.24
N TYR A 66 -2.29 -1.44 0.37
CA TYR A 66 -0.98 -1.00 0.83
C TYR A 66 -1.16 -0.08 2.04
N ASP A 67 -0.97 -0.64 3.23
CA ASP A 67 -1.17 0.02 4.52
C ASP A 67 0.18 0.44 5.09
N TRP A 68 0.48 1.74 4.98
CA TRP A 68 1.70 2.33 5.51
C TRP A 68 1.47 2.87 6.92
N GLU A 69 2.06 2.22 7.90
CA GLU A 69 2.18 2.68 9.28
C GLU A 69 3.51 3.44 9.45
N GLN A 70 3.44 4.73 9.72
CA GLN A 70 4.61 5.55 10.03
C GLN A 70 5.16 5.17 11.40
N SER A 71 6.44 5.47 11.65
CA SER A 71 7.12 5.24 12.94
C SER A 71 6.43 5.90 14.14
N GLU A 72 5.70 6.99 13.93
CA GLU A 72 4.87 7.69 14.93
C GLU A 72 3.46 7.09 15.12
N GLY A 73 3.13 6.00 14.43
CA GLY A 73 1.86 5.27 14.55
C GLY A 73 0.75 5.74 13.61
N ARG A 74 0.97 6.80 12.82
CA ARG A 74 -0.01 7.27 11.82
C ARG A 74 -0.11 6.26 10.67
N ILE A 75 -1.32 5.90 10.27
CA ILE A 75 -1.57 4.96 9.16
C ILE A 75 -2.15 5.70 7.95
N ILE A 76 -1.56 5.47 6.78
CA ILE A 76 -2.06 5.89 5.48
C ILE A 76 -2.30 4.64 4.64
N LYS A 77 -3.49 4.52 4.05
CA LYS A 77 -3.89 3.33 3.30
C LYS A 77 -4.09 3.67 1.83
N PHE A 78 -3.39 2.98 0.94
CA PHE A 78 -3.52 3.10 -0.51
C PHE A 78 -4.15 1.83 -1.06
N HIS A 79 -5.33 1.97 -1.62
CA HIS A 79 -6.23 0.87 -1.88
C HIS A 79 -6.66 0.88 -3.35
N SER A 80 -7.03 -0.27 -3.89
CA SER A 80 -7.47 -0.41 -5.30
C SER A 80 -8.61 -1.42 -5.50
N GLU A 81 -9.38 -1.73 -4.46
CA GLU A 81 -10.59 -2.54 -4.55
C GLU A 81 -11.76 -1.72 -5.11
N PRO A 82 -12.58 -2.30 -5.99
CA PRO A 82 -13.74 -1.62 -6.53
C PRO A 82 -14.89 -1.58 -5.52
N HIS A 83 -15.67 -0.50 -5.54
CA HIS A 83 -16.85 -0.32 -4.69
C HIS A 83 -18.14 -0.13 -5.50
N PRO A 84 -18.62 -1.15 -6.23
CA PRO A 84 -19.80 -1.01 -7.09
C PRO A 84 -21.09 -0.74 -6.31
N ASP A 85 -21.20 -1.24 -5.08
CA ASP A 85 -22.42 -1.15 -4.27
C ASP A 85 -22.58 0.20 -3.55
N ASP A 86 -21.53 1.03 -3.52
CA ASP A 86 -21.49 2.33 -2.81
C ASP A 86 -21.08 3.49 -3.74
N PRO A 87 -21.85 3.77 -4.83
CA PRO A 87 -21.46 4.75 -5.84
C PRO A 87 -21.28 6.17 -5.29
N LYS A 88 -21.97 6.53 -4.21
CA LYS A 88 -21.84 7.84 -3.54
C LYS A 88 -20.48 8.09 -2.89
N TYR A 89 -19.69 7.04 -2.65
CA TYR A 89 -18.36 7.11 -2.04
C TYR A 89 -17.26 6.67 -3.01
N GLN A 90 -17.58 6.52 -4.30
CA GLN A 90 -16.57 6.33 -5.32
C GLN A 90 -15.78 7.61 -5.55
N THR A 91 -14.51 7.45 -5.85
CA THR A 91 -13.61 8.56 -6.16
C THR A 91 -13.44 8.71 -7.66
N LEU A 92 -12.84 9.81 -8.12
CA LEU A 92 -12.56 10.04 -9.54
C LEU A 92 -11.56 9.02 -10.13
N THR A 93 -10.83 8.32 -9.27
CA THR A 93 -9.75 7.39 -9.64
C THR A 93 -10.09 5.95 -9.29
N GLU A 94 -11.36 5.65 -9.01
CA GLU A 94 -11.83 4.30 -8.71
C GLU A 94 -11.25 3.29 -9.75
N PRO A 95 -10.66 2.17 -9.30
CA PRO A 95 -10.72 1.66 -7.93
C PRO A 95 -9.65 2.22 -6.99
N HIS A 96 -8.71 3.04 -7.49
CA HIS A 96 -7.62 3.59 -6.68
C HIS A 96 -8.08 4.73 -5.78
N HIS A 97 -7.79 4.62 -4.48
CA HIS A 97 -8.14 5.64 -3.50
C HIS A 97 -7.24 5.58 -2.25
N ILE A 98 -7.35 6.61 -1.41
CA ILE A 98 -6.67 6.72 -0.12
C ILE A 98 -7.69 6.85 1.00
N HIS A 99 -7.46 6.18 2.12
CA HIS A 99 -8.24 6.42 3.34
C HIS A 99 -7.63 7.57 4.18
N PRO A 100 -8.47 8.44 4.78
CA PRO A 100 -8.00 9.34 5.81
C PRO A 100 -7.44 8.54 7.00
N PRO A 101 -6.54 9.14 7.80
CA PRO A 101 -6.22 8.62 9.13
C PRO A 101 -7.50 8.41 9.96
N ASP A 102 -7.50 7.43 10.85
CA ASP A 102 -8.71 7.07 11.63
C ASP A 102 -9.29 8.24 12.42
N GLU A 103 -8.43 9.09 12.98
CA GLU A 103 -8.81 10.33 13.68
C GLU A 103 -9.51 11.37 12.80
N ALA A 104 -9.32 11.32 11.48
CA ALA A 104 -9.93 12.22 10.50
C ALA A 104 -11.16 11.59 9.80
N LYS A 105 -11.50 10.32 10.11
CA LYS A 105 -12.66 9.65 9.52
C LYS A 105 -13.95 10.12 10.19
N LEU A 106 -14.80 10.81 9.43
CA LEU A 106 -16.20 10.99 9.79
C LEU A 106 -16.98 9.68 9.68
N HIS A 107 -16.58 8.82 8.73
CA HIS A 107 -17.11 7.47 8.58
C HIS A 107 -16.10 6.56 7.85
N ASN A 108 -16.23 5.24 7.97
CA ASN A 108 -15.32 4.27 7.35
C ASN A 108 -15.38 4.26 5.81
N LEU A 109 -16.40 4.92 5.24
CA LEU A 109 -16.61 5.04 3.80
C LEU A 109 -15.94 6.28 3.19
N THR A 110 -15.32 7.15 4.01
CA THR A 110 -14.58 8.31 3.51
C THR A 110 -13.33 7.85 2.76
N ARG A 111 -13.21 8.31 1.50
CA ARG A 111 -12.11 7.99 0.57
C ARG A 111 -11.72 9.25 -0.21
N TYR A 112 -10.46 9.35 -0.60
CA TYR A 112 -9.95 10.41 -1.47
C TYR A 112 -9.40 9.82 -2.78
N SER A 113 -9.55 10.56 -3.88
CA SER A 113 -8.96 10.17 -5.18
C SER A 113 -7.45 10.03 -5.06
N ASN A 114 -6.90 8.96 -5.63
CA ASN A 114 -5.47 8.68 -5.71
C ASN A 114 -5.00 8.67 -7.17
N PHE A 115 -4.49 9.82 -7.64
CA PHE A 115 -4.05 9.96 -9.03
C PHE A 115 -2.62 9.45 -9.28
N TYR A 116 -1.82 9.26 -8.22
CA TYR A 116 -0.36 9.15 -8.36
C TYR A 116 0.23 7.89 -7.73
N HIS A 117 -0.22 7.51 -6.53
CA HIS A 117 0.41 6.43 -5.76
C HIS A 117 -0.41 5.14 -5.89
N GLN A 118 -0.58 4.69 -7.13
CA GLN A 118 -1.46 3.56 -7.48
C GLN A 118 -0.75 2.21 -7.46
N GLU A 119 0.59 2.22 -7.46
CA GLU A 119 1.44 1.04 -7.54
C GLU A 119 2.48 1.04 -6.42
N LEU A 120 2.91 -0.17 -6.02
CA LEU A 120 3.86 -0.37 -4.94
C LEU A 120 5.17 0.42 -5.11
N PRO A 121 5.82 0.49 -6.29
CA PRO A 121 7.03 1.29 -6.47
C PRO A 121 6.81 2.78 -6.17
N ALA A 122 5.72 3.38 -6.69
CA ALA A 122 5.40 4.79 -6.44
C ALA A 122 5.13 5.07 -4.96
N ILE A 123 4.53 4.12 -4.24
CA ILE A 123 4.33 4.23 -2.78
C ILE A 123 5.66 4.13 -2.04
N LEU A 124 6.56 3.24 -2.44
CA LEU A 124 7.89 3.14 -1.82
C LEU A 124 8.75 4.37 -2.08
N GLU A 125 8.66 4.97 -3.26
CA GLU A 125 9.29 6.27 -3.57
C GLU A 125 8.75 7.38 -2.65
N LEU A 126 7.43 7.46 -2.46
CA LEU A 126 6.82 8.40 -1.52
C LEU A 126 7.35 8.21 -0.09
N ILE A 127 7.41 6.95 0.37
CA ILE A 127 7.90 6.62 1.72
C ILE A 127 9.36 7.03 1.87
N PHE A 128 10.20 6.72 0.88
CA PHE A 128 11.60 7.11 0.86
C PHE A 128 11.77 8.63 0.97
N ILE A 129 11.06 9.40 0.14
CA ILE A 129 11.11 10.87 0.15
C ILE A 129 10.66 11.41 1.50
N HIS A 130 9.60 10.86 2.08
CA HIS A 130 9.11 11.25 3.40
C HIS A 130 10.17 11.01 4.49
N MET A 131 10.83 9.86 4.50
CA MET A 131 11.91 9.55 5.45
C MET A 131 13.07 10.55 5.31
N MET A 132 13.53 10.82 4.09
CA MET A 132 14.59 11.80 3.84
C MET A 132 14.21 13.20 4.34
N SER A 133 12.95 13.60 4.18
CA SER A 133 12.47 14.90 4.64
C SER A 133 12.50 15.06 6.16
N LYS A 134 12.41 13.96 6.92
CA LYS A 134 12.49 13.95 8.39
C LYS A 134 13.91 14.03 8.91
N GLU A 135 14.90 13.51 8.18
CA GLU A 135 16.32 13.55 8.57
C GLU A 135 16.98 14.92 8.39
N THR A 136 16.34 15.84 7.66
CA THR A 136 16.90 17.16 7.33
C THR A 136 16.46 18.27 8.31
N LEU A 137 15.82 17.90 9.44
CA LEU A 137 15.34 18.80 10.49
C LEU A 137 15.98 18.45 11.84
#